data_AF-A0A2V1CZT7-F1
#
_entry.id   AF-A0A2V1CZT7-F1
#
_cell.length_a   1.000
_cell.length_b   1.000
_cell.length_c   1.000
_cell.angle_alpha   90.00
_cell.angle_beta   90.00
_cell.angle_gamma   90.00
#
_symmetry.space_group_name_H-M   'P 1'
#
loop_
_entity.id
_entity.type
_entity.pdbx_description
1 polymer ?
#
loop_
_entity_poly.entity_id
_entity_poly.type
_entity_poly.pdbx_seq_one_letter_code
_entity_poly.pdbx_strand_id
1 'polypeptide(L)'
;MKLKPLQANTAQIHNGDPIKAMAQINGRDPQYFFTDRHSTHDVLGLVRSCSVNYKTINPMCAYTHASGHMFRGSNLVANHAYSVLGWSSFGQKQYIILRNP
;
A
#
# COMPACT_ATOMS: atom_id res chain seq x y z
N MET A 1 -42.20 -2.13 10.09
CA MET A 1 -41.06 -2.32 9.18
C MET A 1 -39.88 -2.78 10.02
N LYS A 2 -39.51 -4.08 9.99
CA LYS A 2 -38.34 -4.59 10.75
C LYS A 2 -37.09 -4.32 9.92
N LEU A 3 -36.16 -3.50 10.43
CA LEU A 3 -34.82 -3.37 9.87
C LEU A 3 -34.14 -4.74 9.97
N LYS A 4 -33.89 -5.40 8.84
CA LYS A 4 -32.99 -6.55 8.79
C LYS A 4 -31.61 -6.04 9.19
N PRO A 5 -30.93 -6.67 10.16
CA PRO A 5 -29.53 -6.34 10.41
C PRO A 5 -28.75 -6.63 9.11
N LEU A 6 -27.99 -5.65 8.64
CA LEU A 6 -27.06 -5.84 7.55
C LEU A 6 -25.96 -6.77 8.09
N GLN A 7 -26.11 -8.08 7.93
CA GLN A 7 -25.01 -9.00 8.15
C GLN A 7 -23.97 -8.69 7.09
N ALA A 8 -22.94 -7.93 7.48
CA ALA A 8 -21.78 -7.70 6.62
C ALA A 8 -21.16 -9.05 6.31
N ASN A 9 -21.33 -9.54 5.08
CA ASN A 9 -20.69 -10.75 4.63
C ASN A 9 -19.20 -10.47 4.45
N THR A 10 -18.39 -10.82 5.44
CA THR A 10 -16.94 -10.58 5.40
C THR A 10 -16.24 -11.35 4.28
N ALA A 11 -16.85 -12.40 3.71
CA ALA A 11 -16.31 -13.05 2.51
C ALA A 11 -16.17 -12.07 1.33
N GLN A 12 -17.03 -11.05 1.25
CA GLN A 12 -17.02 -10.06 0.16
C GLN A 12 -15.88 -9.02 0.28
N ILE A 13 -15.18 -8.96 1.41
CA ILE A 13 -14.03 -8.06 1.61
C ILE A 13 -12.68 -8.77 1.42
N HIS A 14 -12.67 -10.10 1.20
CA HIS A 14 -11.45 -10.84 0.90
C HIS A 14 -10.95 -10.58 -0.52
N ASN A 15 -9.62 -10.52 -0.71
CA ASN A 15 -8.94 -10.33 -2.00
C ASN A 15 -9.32 -9.03 -2.75
N GLY A 16 -9.78 -8.03 -2.02
CA GLY A 16 -10.12 -6.73 -2.58
C GLY A 16 -8.91 -5.92 -3.05
N ASP A 17 -9.19 -4.82 -3.73
CA ASP A 17 -8.18 -3.86 -4.16
C ASP A 17 -7.94 -2.82 -3.05
N PRO A 18 -6.77 -2.82 -2.39
CA PRO A 18 -6.50 -1.90 -1.28
C PRO A 18 -6.48 -0.43 -1.73
N ILE A 19 -6.14 -0.14 -2.98
CA ILE A 19 -6.12 1.23 -3.51
C ILE A 19 -7.55 1.74 -3.67
N LYS A 20 -8.46 0.93 -4.23
CA LYS A 20 -9.89 1.29 -4.32
C LYS A 20 -10.52 1.42 -2.94
N ALA A 21 -10.19 0.52 -2.00
CA ALA A 21 -10.71 0.60 -0.64
C ALA A 21 -10.28 1.90 0.05
N MET A 22 -9.00 2.28 -0.05
CA MET A 22 -8.51 3.55 0.49
C MET A 22 -9.19 4.77 -0.15
N ALA A 23 -9.37 4.74 -1.48
CA ALA A 23 -10.06 5.78 -2.24
C ALA A 23 -11.53 5.95 -1.80
N GLN A 24 -12.24 4.85 -1.54
CA GLN A 24 -13.60 4.88 -1.01
C GLN A 24 -13.67 5.46 0.41
N ILE A 25 -12.69 5.15 1.26
CA ILE A 25 -12.67 5.63 2.66
C ILE A 25 -12.46 7.16 2.72
N ASN A 26 -11.65 7.73 1.84
CA ASN A 26 -11.32 9.15 1.85
C ASN A 26 -12.08 9.99 0.81
N GLY A 27 -12.99 9.38 0.04
CA GLY A 27 -13.78 10.06 -1.00
C GLY A 27 -12.95 10.61 -2.15
N ARG A 28 -11.85 9.94 -2.51
CA ARG A 28 -10.95 10.34 -3.60
C ARG A 28 -10.91 9.30 -4.70
N ASP A 29 -10.20 9.63 -5.79
CA ASP A 29 -9.92 8.70 -6.87
C ASP A 29 -8.69 7.83 -6.55
N PRO A 30 -8.73 6.53 -6.88
CA PRO A 30 -7.58 5.65 -6.72
C PRO A 30 -6.45 6.03 -7.68
N GLN A 31 -5.21 6.01 -7.20
CA GLN A 31 -4.02 6.28 -8.01
C GLN A 31 -3.10 5.05 -7.96
N TYR A 32 -2.68 4.57 -9.13
CA TYR A 32 -1.82 3.39 -9.26
C TYR A 32 -0.47 3.77 -9.85
N PHE A 33 0.60 3.38 -9.16
CA PHE A 33 1.97 3.62 -9.59
C PHE A 33 2.69 2.29 -9.76
N PHE A 34 2.96 1.92 -11.01
CA PHE A 34 3.68 0.71 -11.35
C PHE A 34 5.20 0.96 -11.23
N THR A 35 5.85 0.28 -10.30
CA THR A 35 7.26 0.53 -9.94
C THR A 35 8.25 0.18 -11.05
N ASP A 36 7.89 -0.72 -11.96
CA ASP A 36 8.69 -1.07 -13.15
C ASP A 36 8.74 0.05 -14.19
N ARG A 37 7.81 1.03 -14.12
CA ARG A 37 7.74 2.19 -15.03
C ARG A 37 8.32 3.47 -14.44
N HIS A 38 8.86 3.41 -13.22
CA HIS A 38 9.32 4.58 -12.46
C HIS A 38 10.72 4.32 -11.92
N SER A 39 11.55 5.36 -11.88
CA SER A 39 12.85 5.24 -11.23
C SER A 39 12.69 5.15 -9.70
N THR A 40 13.72 4.66 -9.01
CA THR A 40 13.77 4.69 -7.54
C THR A 40 13.55 6.10 -6.99
N HIS A 41 14.05 7.13 -7.68
CA HIS A 41 13.87 8.53 -7.27
C HIS A 41 12.42 8.98 -7.41
N ASP A 42 11.71 8.57 -8.46
CA ASP A 42 10.29 8.90 -8.64
C ASP A 42 9.43 8.27 -7.56
N VAL A 43 9.66 6.98 -7.27
CA VAL A 43 8.94 6.26 -6.21
C VAL A 43 9.20 6.89 -4.85
N LEU A 44 10.46 7.22 -4.54
CA LEU A 44 10.81 7.90 -3.30
C LEU A 44 10.20 9.31 -3.23
N GLY A 45 10.21 10.05 -4.34
CA GLY A 45 9.59 11.37 -4.47
C GLY A 45 8.09 11.35 -4.20
N LEU A 46 7.38 10.33 -4.73
CA LEU A 46 5.96 10.09 -4.45
C LEU A 46 5.72 9.84 -2.96
N VAL A 47 6.50 8.96 -2.33
CA VAL A 47 6.35 8.68 -0.89
C VAL A 47 6.57 9.96 -0.08
N ARG A 48 7.58 10.75 -0.44
CA ARG A 48 7.91 12.03 0.20
C ARG A 48 6.79 13.06 0.05
N SER A 49 6.22 13.21 -1.15
CA SER A 49 5.11 14.15 -1.38
C SER A 49 3.84 13.75 -0.61
N CYS A 50 3.70 12.47 -0.29
CA CYS A 50 2.63 11.92 0.54
C CYS A 50 2.95 11.85 2.04
N SER A 51 4.07 12.43 2.48
CA SER A 51 4.56 12.33 3.86
C SER A 51 4.86 13.70 4.49
N VAL A 52 4.73 13.79 5.80
CA VAL A 52 5.20 14.92 6.63
C VAL A 52 6.02 14.37 7.78
N ASN A 53 7.18 14.98 8.04
CA ASN A 53 8.12 14.53 9.09
C ASN A 53 8.40 13.02 9.01
N TYR A 54 8.73 12.53 7.81
CA TYR A 54 9.05 11.11 7.52
C TYR A 54 7.88 10.13 7.61
N LYS A 55 6.67 10.59 7.94
CA LYS A 55 5.48 9.75 8.13
C LYS A 55 4.46 10.01 7.04
N THR A 56 3.88 8.94 6.50
CA THR A 56 2.83 9.02 5.49
C THR A 56 1.59 9.70 6.08
N ILE A 57 1.08 10.71 5.37
CA ILE A 57 -0.17 11.42 5.69
C ILE A 57 -1.27 11.19 4.65
N ASN A 58 -0.90 10.85 3.42
CA ASN A 58 -1.82 10.40 2.38
C ASN A 58 -1.73 8.87 2.31
N PRO A 59 -2.79 8.11 2.65
CA PRO A 59 -2.74 6.66 2.71
C PRO A 59 -2.16 6.03 1.43
N MET A 60 -1.23 5.10 1.62
CA MET A 60 -0.50 4.44 0.55
C MET A 60 -0.37 2.95 0.85
N CYS A 61 -0.44 2.14 -0.21
CA CYS A 61 -0.25 0.71 -0.16
C CYS A 61 0.75 0.30 -1.23
N ALA A 62 1.66 -0.61 -0.87
CA ALA A 62 2.46 -1.35 -1.82
C ALA A 62 1.95 -2.80 -1.85
N TYR A 63 1.99 -3.45 -3.01
CA TYR A 63 1.66 -4.86 -3.12
C TYR A 63 2.48 -5.49 -4.24
N THR A 64 2.65 -6.80 -4.17
CA THR A 64 3.51 -7.55 -5.11
C THR A 64 2.67 -8.43 -6.03
N HIS A 65 3.25 -8.87 -7.14
CA HIS A 65 2.67 -9.94 -7.95
C HIS A 65 2.56 -11.26 -7.17
N ALA A 66 1.76 -12.19 -7.68
CA ALA A 66 1.33 -13.38 -6.96
C ALA A 66 2.40 -14.46 -6.76
N SER A 67 3.45 -14.49 -7.58
CA SER A 67 4.55 -15.46 -7.44
C SER A 67 5.80 -14.98 -8.16
N GLY A 68 6.96 -15.56 -7.80
CA GLY A 68 8.24 -15.27 -8.44
C GLY A 68 9.44 -15.65 -7.58
N HIS A 69 10.56 -15.98 -8.22
CA HIS A 69 11.82 -16.30 -7.52
C HIS A 69 12.34 -15.14 -6.67
N MET A 70 11.96 -13.89 -7.00
CA MET A 70 12.32 -12.67 -6.28
C MET A 70 11.85 -12.63 -4.81
N PHE A 71 10.89 -13.46 -4.42
CA PHE A 71 10.43 -13.55 -3.03
C PHE A 71 11.23 -14.54 -2.19
N ARG A 72 12.10 -15.38 -2.79
CA ARG A 72 12.89 -16.35 -2.04
C ARG A 72 13.90 -15.62 -1.15
N GLY A 73 13.80 -15.85 0.16
CA GLY A 73 14.71 -15.26 1.15
C GLY A 73 14.43 -13.80 1.51
N SER A 74 13.41 -13.15 0.93
CA SER A 74 13.10 -11.74 1.20
C SER A 74 12.19 -11.51 2.40
N ASN A 75 11.61 -12.58 2.98
CA ASN A 75 10.58 -12.53 4.01
C ASN A 75 9.33 -11.69 3.63
N LEU A 76 9.11 -11.47 2.33
CA LEU A 76 7.90 -10.85 1.79
C LEU A 76 6.85 -11.92 1.47
N VAL A 77 5.59 -11.58 1.71
CA VAL A 77 4.41 -12.37 1.34
C VAL A 77 4.00 -11.94 -0.06
N ALA A 78 3.93 -12.89 -0.98
CA ALA A 78 3.47 -12.63 -2.34
C ALA A 78 1.96 -12.37 -2.39
N ASN A 79 1.49 -11.65 -3.41
CA ASN A 79 0.09 -11.25 -3.56
C ASN A 79 -0.51 -10.53 -2.33
N HIS A 80 0.32 -9.81 -1.57
CA HIS A 80 -0.09 -9.27 -0.28
C HIS A 80 0.05 -7.75 -0.22
N ALA A 81 -0.90 -7.12 0.46
CA ALA A 81 -0.94 -5.68 0.66
C ALA A 81 -0.08 -5.27 1.86
N TYR A 82 0.75 -4.26 1.68
CA TYR A 82 1.60 -3.65 2.71
C TYR A 82 1.24 -2.17 2.84
N SER A 83 1.03 -1.71 4.07
CA SER A 83 0.91 -0.26 4.33
C SER A 83 2.26 0.40 4.14
N VAL A 84 2.31 1.52 3.42
CA VAL A 84 3.51 2.38 3.39
C VAL A 84 3.37 3.39 4.52
N LEU A 85 4.27 3.32 5.51
CA LEU A 85 4.22 4.16 6.71
C LEU A 85 5.04 5.44 6.59
N GLY A 86 5.90 5.51 5.57
CA GLY A 86 6.70 6.69 5.26
C GLY A 86 8.04 6.30 4.68
N TRP A 87 9.03 7.14 4.95
CA TRP A 87 10.38 6.99 4.43
C TRP A 87 11.40 7.39 5.49
N SER A 88 12.64 6.94 5.33
CA SER A 88 13.74 7.35 6.20
C SER A 88 15.04 7.46 5.40
N SER A 89 15.98 8.22 5.95
CA SER A 89 17.33 8.35 5.44
C SER A 89 18.31 8.03 6.56
N PHE A 90 19.20 7.08 6.34
CA PHE A 90 20.27 6.76 7.29
C PHE A 90 21.60 6.62 6.55
N GLY A 91 22.53 7.51 6.86
CA GLY A 91 23.74 7.70 6.07
C GLY A 91 23.41 8.06 4.63
N GLN A 92 23.98 7.33 3.68
CA GLN A 92 23.76 7.51 2.24
C GLN A 92 22.61 6.67 1.67
N LYS A 93 21.85 5.96 2.53
CA LYS A 93 20.76 5.07 2.11
C LYS A 93 19.39 5.68 2.40
N GLN A 94 18.48 5.50 1.45
CA GLN A 94 17.07 5.88 1.56
C GLN A 94 16.22 4.62 1.69
N TYR A 95 15.20 4.68 2.54
CA TYR A 95 14.32 3.57 2.85
C TYR A 95 12.86 3.99 2.69
N ILE A 96 12.05 3.07 2.17
CA ILE A 96 10.58 3.13 2.28
C ILE A 96 10.19 2.15 3.39
N ILE A 97 9.35 2.60 4.30
CA ILE A 97 8.95 1.81 5.46
C ILE A 97 7.64 1.10 5.13
N LEU A 98 7.68 -0.24 5.10
CA LEU A 98 6.53 -1.09 4.84
C LEU A 98 6.08 -1.79 6.13
N ARG A 99 4.76 -1.92 6.32
CA ARG A 99 4.16 -2.73 7.38
C ARG A 99 3.28 -3.80 6.77
N ASN A 100 3.55 -5.05 7.14
CA ASN A 100 2.63 -6.16 6.94
C ASN A 100 1.42 -5.95 7.89
N PRO A 101 0.17 -5.82 7.39
CA PRO A 101 -1.01 -5.45 8.17
C PRO A 101 -1.28 -6.30 9.42
#